data_AF-A0A6F8Y963-F1
#
_entry.id   AF-A0A6F8Y963-F1
#
_cell.length_a   1.000
_cell.length_b   1.000
_cell.length_c   1.000
_cell.angle_alpha   90.00
_cell.angle_beta   90.00
_cell.angle_gamma   90.00
#
_symmetry.space_group_name_H-M   'P 1'
#
loop_
_entity.id
_entity.type
_entity.pdbx_description
1 polymer ?
#
loop_
_entity_poly.entity_id
_entity_poly.type
_entity_poly.pdbx_seq_one_letter_code
_entity_poly.pdbx_strand_id
1 'polypeptide(L)' 'MFDPTAMIMADKATKHHVLSARPQAPTTPERPPRQRGDSIRQRAATTLRRLADKVEPRRVETCAPAT' A
#
# COMPACT_ATOMS: atom_id res chain seq x y z
N MET A 1 14.63 12.13 27.07
CA MET A 1 15.52 10.98 27.28
C MET A 1 16.30 10.77 25.99
N PHE A 2 17.63 10.69 26.05
CA PHE A 2 18.47 10.52 24.87
C PHE A 2 18.39 9.06 24.39
N ASP A 3 18.07 8.85 23.12
CA ASP A 3 18.10 7.52 22.49
C ASP A 3 19.28 7.41 21.50
N PRO A 4 20.39 6.76 21.90
CA PRO A 4 21.55 6.58 21.04
C PRO A 4 21.26 5.74 19.79
N THR A 5 20.26 4.84 19.85
CA THR A 5 19.91 3.97 18.72
C THR A 5 19.25 4.77 17.60
N ALA A 6 18.28 5.62 17.95
CA ALA A 6 17.65 6.53 17.00
C ALA A 6 18.67 7.44 16.33
N MET A 7 19.64 7.97 17.08
CA MET A 7 20.72 8.80 16.54
C MET A 7 21.59 8.05 15.53
N ILE A 8 22.02 6.81 15.83
CA ILE A 8 22.84 5.99 14.93
C ILE A 8 22.05 5.64 13.66
N MET A 9 20.76 5.33 13.77
CA MET A 9 19.90 5.05 12.62
C MET A 9 19.73 6.28 11.73
N ALA A 10 19.53 7.46 12.32
CA ALA A 10 19.41 8.72 11.60
C ALA A 10 20.71 9.06 10.84
N ASP A 11 21.88 8.90 11.46
CA ASP A 11 23.18 9.11 10.80
C ASP A 11 23.37 8.16 9.61
N LYS A 12 23.06 6.87 9.79
CA LYS A 12 23.15 5.86 8.71
C LYS A 12 22.22 6.19 7.55
N ALA A 13 20.96 6.55 7.84
CA ALA A 13 19.98 6.91 6.82
C ALA A 13 20.43 8.16 6.03
N THR A 14 20.93 9.17 6.74
CA THR A 14 21.41 10.42 6.12
C THR A 14 22.60 10.18 5.22
N LYS A 15 23.61 9.43 5.69
CA LYS A 15 24.78 9.06 4.89
C LYS A 15 24.41 8.25 3.66
N HIS A 16 23.50 7.28 3.81
CA HIS A 16 23.04 6.48 2.69
C HIS A 16 22.36 7.35 1.61
N HIS A 17 21.49 8.28 2.02
CA HIS A 17 20.82 9.20 1.10
C HIS A 17 21.83 10.05 0.33
N VAL A 18 22.74 10.74 1.02
CA VAL A 18 23.75 11.61 0.40
C VAL A 18 24.67 10.84 -0.56
N LEU A 19 25.07 9.62 -0.21
CA LEU A 19 25.94 8.80 -1.05
C LEU A 19 25.19 8.27 -2.28
N SER A 20 23.91 7.91 -2.15
CA SER A 20 23.08 7.41 -3.26
C SER A 20 22.74 8.50 -4.29
N ALA A 21 22.73 9.77 -3.89
CA ALA A 21 22.43 10.91 -4.76
C ALA A 21 23.63 11.37 -5.61
N ARG A 22 24.81 10.77 -5.43
CA ARG A 22 26.01 11.18 -6.20
C ARG A 22 25.89 10.75 -7.66
N PRO A 23 26.46 11.52 -8.61
CA PRO A 23 26.36 11.17 -10.03
C PRO A 23 27.02 9.83 -10.40
N GLN A 24 27.96 9.36 -9.57
CA GLN A 24 28.70 8.11 -9.73
C GLN A 24 28.23 7.03 -8.76
N ALA A 25 27.11 7.25 -8.07
CA ALA A 25 26.56 6.24 -7.18
C ALA A 25 26.20 4.98 -7.99
N PRO A 26 26.45 3.78 -7.45
CA PRO A 26 26.04 2.56 -8.10
C PRO A 26 24.52 2.54 -8.25
N THR A 27 24.03 2.58 -9.48
CA THR A 27 22.60 2.49 -9.77
C THR A 27 22.18 1.03 -9.66
N THR A 28 21.23 0.76 -8.77
CA THR A 28 20.57 -0.56 -8.75
C THR A 28 19.39 -0.47 -9.72
N PRO A 29 19.25 -1.38 -10.70
CA PRO A 29 18.08 -1.37 -11.57
C PRO A 29 16.81 -1.52 -10.72
N GLU A 30 15.80 -0.71 -11.02
CA GLU A 30 14.51 -0.80 -10.34
C GLU A 30 13.96 -2.21 -10.49
N ARG A 31 13.70 -2.87 -9.37
CA ARG A 31 13.13 -4.22 -9.40
C ARG A 31 11.68 -4.09 -9.87
N PRO A 32 11.25 -4.86 -10.88
CA PRO A 32 9.85 -4.87 -11.25
C PRO A 32 8.99 -5.21 -10.03
N PRO A 33 7.82 -4.55 -9.87
CA PRO A 33 6.95 -4.77 -8.73
C PRO A 33 6.68 -6.27 -8.59
N ARG A 34 6.87 -6.78 -7.37
CA ARG A 34 6.66 -8.20 -7.09
C ARG A 34 5.17 -8.51 -7.21
N GLN A 35 4.77 -9.20 -8.28
CA GLN A 35 3.41 -9.73 -8.48
C GLN A 35 2.95 -10.73 -7.39
N ARG A 36 3.85 -11.10 -6.47
CA ARG A 36 3.58 -12.07 -5.38
C ARG A 36 2.47 -11.62 -4.43
N GLY A 37 2.05 -10.35 -4.48
CA GLY A 37 0.93 -9.81 -3.68
C GLY A 37 -0.40 -9.71 -4.43
N ASP A 38 -0.43 -9.86 -5.76
CA ASP A 38 -1.62 -9.54 -6.55
C ASP A 38 -2.74 -10.55 -6.33
N SER A 39 -2.40 -11.84 -6.23
CA SER A 39 -3.38 -12.89 -5.95
C SER A 39 -4.01 -12.76 -4.56
N ILE A 40 -3.21 -12.39 -3.55
CA ILE A 40 -3.69 -12.16 -2.18
C ILE A 40 -4.56 -10.90 -2.14
N ARG A 41 -4.13 -9.82 -2.80
CA ARG A 41 -4.90 -8.57 -2.91
C ARG A 41 -6.23 -8.78 -3.63
N GLN A 42 -6.26 -9.56 -4.71
CA GLN A 42 -7.48 -9.91 -5.43
C GLN A 42 -8.44 -10.75 -4.56
N ARG A 43 -7.90 -11.73 -3.83
CA ARG A 43 -8.70 -12.53 -2.88
C ARG A 43 -9.28 -11.66 -1.77
N ALA A 44 -8.49 -10.75 -1.19
CA ALA A 44 -8.97 -9.81 -0.18
C ALA A 44 -10.05 -8.86 -0.73
N ALA A 45 -9.85 -8.33 -1.93
CA ALA A 45 -10.83 -7.44 -2.57
C ALA A 45 -12.17 -8.15 -2.82
N THR A 46 -12.13 -9.39 -3.30
CA THR A 46 -13.33 -10.18 -3.57
C THR A 46 -14.07 -10.59 -2.30
N THR A 47 -13.36 -10.93 -1.22
CA THR A 47 -13.99 -11.23 0.06
C THR A 47 -14.65 -9.99 0.67
N LEU A 48 -13.95 -8.85 0.65
CA LEU A 48 -14.50 -7.58 1.14
C LEU A 48 -15.75 -7.16 0.37
N ARG A 49 -15.75 -7.30 -0.97
CA ARG A 49 -16.93 -6.97 -1.78
C ARG A 49 -18.12 -7.85 -1.46
N ARG A 50 -17.91 -9.17 -1.30
CA ARG A 50 -18.98 -10.10 -0.88
C ARG A 50 -19.51 -9.81 0.52
N LEU A 51 -18.69 -9.27 1.43
CA LEU A 51 -19.14 -8.84 2.74
C LEU A 51 -19.98 -7.57 2.61
N ALA A 52 -19.54 -6.59 1.82
CA ALA A 52 -20.32 -5.39 1.55
C ALA A 52 -21.70 -5.74 0.96
N ASP A 53 -21.74 -6.60 -0.07
CA ASP A 53 -22.99 -7.04 -0.71
C ASP A 53 -23.95 -7.77 0.26
N LYS A 54 -23.41 -8.36 1.36
CA LYS A 54 -24.20 -9.04 2.40
C LYS A 54 -24.68 -8.09 3.49
N VAL A 55 -23.90 -7.06 3.78
CA VAL A 55 -24.20 -6.07 4.84
C VAL A 55 -25.10 -4.97 4.30
N GLU A 56 -25.01 -4.64 3.02
CA GLU A 56 -25.89 -3.66 2.40
C GLU A 56 -27.33 -4.22 2.31
N PRO A 57 -28.32 -3.58 2.93
CA PRO A 57 -29.71 -3.95 2.75
C PRO A 57 -30.09 -3.75 1.28
N ARG A 58 -30.80 -4.72 0.69
CA ARG A 58 -31.31 -4.62 -0.69
C ARG A 58 -32.03 -3.29 -0.85
N ARG A 59 -31.51 -2.42 -1.73
CA ARG A 59 -32.22 -1.21 -2.16
C ARG A 59 -33.49 -1.67 -2.87
N VAL A 60 -34.62 -1.58 -2.19
CA VAL A 60 -35.93 -1.83 -2.81
C VAL A 60 -36.20 -0.63 -3.70
N GLU A 61 -36.01 -0.78 -5.01
CA GLU A 61 -36.50 0.19 -5.99
C GLU A 61 -38.03 0.07 -6.09
N THR A 62 -38.74 0.53 -5.06
CA THR A 62 -40.19 0.73 -5.13
C THR A 62 -40.46 2.23 -5.18
N CYS A 63 -40.18 2.82 -6.33
CA CYS A 63 -40.95 3.95 -6.82
C CYS A 63 -41.61 3.50 -8.13
N ALA A 64 -42.72 2.79 -8.01
CA ALA A 64 -43.65 2.65 -9.14
C ALA A 64 -44.38 4.00 -9.29
N PRO A 65 -44.40 4.61 -10.49
CA PRO A 65 -45.23 5.79 -10.71
C PRO A 65 -46.69 5.39 -10.62
N ALA A 66 -47.47 6.14 -9.83
CA ALA A 66 -48.91 6.00 -9.76
C ALA A 66 -49.50 6.32 -11.14
N THR A 67 -50.08 5.30 -11.79
CA THR A 67 -50.96 5.47 -12.97
C THR A 67 -52.34 5.90 -12.55
#